data_AF-A0A8T5ZIB2-F1
#
_entry.id   AF-A0A8T5ZIB2-F1
#
_cell.length_a   1.000
_cell.length_b   1.000
_cell.length_c   1.000
_cell.angle_alpha   90.00
_cell.angle_beta   90.00
_cell.angle_gamma   90.00
#
_symmetry.space_group_name_H-M   'P 1'
#
loop_
_entity.id
_entity.type
_entity.pdbx_description
1 polymer ?
#
loop_
_entity_poly.entity_id
_entity_poly.type
_entity_poly.pdbx_seq_one_letter_code
_entity_poly.pdbx_strand_id
1 'polypeptide(L)'
;MRYLLIVITFFMGFSSLPAWAMDCYAEHEGGNTVVIGYVPRISIPSDGKKGDKIWQSSEYFMNVFCNNALPGPSPGEEYPSAWANIMMLLASGQDFYNQNSYTFGVTYNGVDYDSTSPLPIAAPVCIDIKGAGTFGNGYKKPAVCSGGPEPQLSVTFPVRVQLYIKLAKNANKVNKKLVLPDEYIALEFKGMSGAGAIEVDKNLTFRIRGLNNIHVLDCFVNVDLEPADGVVDFGKINSRTIKNTSVSETFSVVM
;
A
#
# COMPACT_ATOMS: atom_id res chain seq x y z
N MET A 1 -10.90 -44.75 -11.42
CA MET A 1 -10.57 -43.71 -12.43
C MET A 1 -10.99 -42.29 -12.05
N ARG A 2 -11.86 -42.07 -11.04
CA ARG A 2 -12.28 -40.71 -10.62
C ARG A 2 -11.31 -40.04 -9.62
N TYR A 3 -10.54 -40.81 -8.85
CA TYR A 3 -9.52 -40.30 -7.93
C TYR A 3 -8.16 -40.03 -8.59
N LEU A 4 -7.88 -40.64 -9.75
CA LEU A 4 -6.63 -40.40 -10.49
C LEU A 4 -6.61 -39.01 -11.15
N LEU A 5 -7.79 -38.51 -11.56
CA LEU A 5 -7.97 -37.18 -12.15
C LEU A 5 -7.85 -36.04 -11.13
N ILE A 6 -8.12 -36.30 -9.85
CA ILE A 6 -8.00 -35.31 -8.77
C ILE A 6 -6.53 -35.13 -8.35
N VAL A 7 -5.70 -36.17 -8.46
CA VAL A 7 -4.26 -36.08 -8.19
C VAL A 7 -3.50 -35.37 -9.32
N ILE A 8 -3.96 -35.52 -10.58
CA ILE A 8 -3.35 -34.86 -11.74
C ILE A 8 -3.69 -33.36 -11.81
N THR A 9 -4.82 -32.92 -11.23
CA THR A 9 -5.17 -31.49 -11.15
C THR A 9 -4.46 -30.75 -10.00
N PHE A 10 -3.88 -31.46 -9.03
CA PHE A 10 -3.07 -30.84 -7.97
C PHE A 10 -1.61 -30.61 -8.40
N PHE A 11 -1.11 -31.35 -9.39
CA PHE A 11 0.27 -31.22 -9.89
C PHE A 11 0.46 -30.20 -11.04
N MET A 12 -0.62 -29.69 -11.65
CA MET A 12 -0.52 -28.61 -12.66
C MET A 12 -0.67 -27.19 -12.09
N GLY A 13 -0.77 -27.05 -10.76
CA GLY A 13 -0.88 -25.75 -10.07
C GLY A 13 0.45 -25.09 -9.72
N PHE A 14 1.58 -25.78 -9.91
CA PHE A 14 2.92 -25.21 -9.76
C PHE A 14 3.54 -25.09 -11.15
N SER A 15 3.02 -24.17 -11.98
CA SER A 15 3.92 -23.56 -12.96
C SER A 15 4.92 -22.74 -12.15
N SER A 16 6.17 -23.16 -12.16
CA SER A 16 7.29 -22.40 -11.63
C SER A 16 7.25 -21.02 -12.27
N LEU A 17 6.79 -20.04 -11.50
CA LEU A 17 6.89 -18.65 -11.88
C LEU A 17 8.37 -18.36 -12.15
N PRO A 18 8.72 -17.78 -13.31
CA PRO A 18 10.11 -17.51 -13.63
C PRO A 18 10.71 -16.60 -12.55
N ALA A 19 11.83 -17.06 -11.96
CA ALA A 19 12.57 -16.42 -10.88
C ALA A 19 13.56 -15.37 -11.41
N TRP A 20 13.34 -14.07 -11.22
CA TRP A 20 14.15 -13.00 -11.82
C TRP A 20 14.27 -11.89 -10.79
N ALA A 21 15.36 -11.86 -10.04
CA ALA A 21 15.61 -10.77 -9.10
C ALA A 21 16.32 -9.61 -9.83
N MET A 22 16.03 -8.38 -9.40
CA MET A 22 16.49 -7.13 -10.01
C MET A 22 16.69 -6.10 -8.91
N ASP A 23 17.49 -5.07 -9.16
CA ASP A 23 17.65 -3.95 -8.26
C ASP A 23 16.77 -2.79 -8.74
N CYS A 24 16.10 -2.09 -7.81
CA CYS A 24 15.27 -0.93 -8.10
C CYS A 24 15.52 0.22 -7.10
N TYR A 25 15.68 1.43 -7.62
CA TYR A 25 16.08 2.62 -6.87
C TYR A 25 15.22 3.83 -7.24
N ALA A 26 15.20 4.81 -6.35
CA ALA A 26 14.66 6.13 -6.64
C ALA A 26 15.56 6.91 -7.60
N GLU A 27 14.98 7.43 -8.69
CA GLU A 27 15.57 8.31 -9.71
C GLU A 27 16.71 7.71 -10.55
N HIS A 28 17.73 7.10 -9.95
CA HIS A 28 18.93 6.61 -10.63
C HIS A 28 19.57 5.41 -9.92
N GLU A 29 20.52 4.75 -10.59
CA GLU A 29 21.31 3.65 -10.01
C GLU A 29 21.98 4.08 -8.68
N GLY A 30 21.82 3.27 -7.63
CA GLY A 30 22.36 3.59 -6.30
C GLY A 30 21.62 4.71 -5.56
N GLY A 31 20.47 5.17 -6.07
CA GLY A 31 19.58 6.09 -5.37
C GLY A 31 18.93 5.45 -4.13
N ASN A 32 18.02 6.18 -3.48
CA ASN A 32 17.34 5.68 -2.29
C ASN A 32 16.47 4.44 -2.60
N THR A 33 16.48 3.46 -1.71
CA THR A 33 15.65 2.24 -1.80
C THR A 33 14.46 2.27 -0.83
N VAL A 34 14.30 3.35 -0.07
CA VAL A 34 13.23 3.51 0.91
C VAL A 34 12.60 4.89 0.78
N VAL A 35 11.27 4.91 0.62
CA VAL A 35 10.44 6.11 0.67
C VAL A 35 9.45 5.95 1.81
N ILE A 36 9.39 6.91 2.74
CA ILE A 36 8.59 6.80 3.96
C ILE A 36 7.49 7.86 3.99
N GLY A 37 6.24 7.41 4.11
CA GLY A 37 5.11 8.24 4.51
C GLY A 37 4.93 8.23 6.03
N TYR A 38 4.96 9.42 6.64
CA TYR A 38 4.78 9.58 8.07
C TYR A 38 3.31 9.84 8.41
N VAL A 39 2.76 8.97 9.25
CA VAL A 39 1.40 9.13 9.78
C VAL A 39 1.46 10.12 10.96
N PRO A 40 0.79 11.27 10.87
CA PRO A 40 0.69 12.19 12.00
C PRO A 40 -0.22 11.58 13.07
N ARG A 41 -0.34 12.24 14.22
CA ARG A 41 -1.39 11.89 15.18
C ARG A 41 -2.75 12.10 14.54
N ILE A 42 -3.51 11.00 14.41
CA ILE A 42 -4.85 11.00 13.84
C ILE A 42 -5.83 10.37 14.82
N SER A 43 -7.01 10.96 14.90
CA SER A 43 -8.14 10.45 15.69
C SER A 43 -9.24 10.03 14.73
N ILE A 44 -9.62 8.75 14.78
CA ILE A 44 -10.66 8.20 13.91
C ILE A 44 -12.01 8.38 14.62
N PRO A 45 -13.00 9.02 13.98
CA PRO A 45 -14.33 9.17 14.56
C PRO A 45 -15.05 7.81 14.63
N SER A 46 -15.91 7.63 15.63
CA SER A 46 -16.53 6.33 15.93
C SER A 46 -17.54 5.85 14.88
N ASP A 47 -18.01 6.76 14.03
CA ASP A 47 -18.94 6.50 12.92
C ASP A 47 -18.23 6.09 11.62
N GLY A 48 -16.89 6.10 11.59
CA GLY A 48 -16.09 5.65 10.46
C GLY A 48 -16.49 4.25 10.00
N LYS A 49 -16.67 4.09 8.69
CA LYS A 49 -17.17 2.86 8.07
C LYS A 49 -16.03 2.04 7.51
N LYS A 50 -16.25 0.72 7.44
CA LYS A 50 -15.36 -0.17 6.69
C LYS A 50 -15.15 0.37 5.28
N GLY A 51 -13.90 0.48 4.86
CA GLY A 51 -13.48 0.98 3.55
C GLY A 51 -13.04 2.45 3.55
N ASP A 52 -13.40 3.23 4.58
CA ASP A 52 -13.01 4.64 4.65
C ASP A 52 -11.49 4.77 4.73
N LYS A 53 -10.91 5.62 3.88
CA LYS A 53 -9.50 6.03 3.97
C LYS A 53 -9.36 7.02 5.12
N ILE A 54 -8.74 6.58 6.20
CA ILE A 54 -8.52 7.38 7.42
C ILE A 54 -7.22 8.19 7.37
N TRP A 55 -6.30 7.83 6.48
CA TRP A 55 -5.09 8.57 6.21
C TRP A 55 -4.61 8.31 4.79
N GLN A 56 -4.05 9.35 4.18
CA GLN A 56 -3.36 9.29 2.89
C GLN A 56 -2.11 10.18 2.97
N SER A 57 -1.00 9.74 2.38
CA SER A 57 0.18 10.58 2.23
C SER A 57 -0.05 11.66 1.17
N SER A 58 0.88 12.61 1.04
CA SER A 58 1.03 13.33 -0.23
C SER A 58 1.34 12.34 -1.37
N GLU A 59 1.04 12.73 -2.61
CA GLU A 59 1.47 11.96 -3.77
C GLU A 59 2.99 12.06 -3.94
N TYR A 60 3.64 10.92 -4.10
CA TYR A 60 5.03 10.82 -4.52
C TYR A 60 5.06 10.70 -6.04
N PHE A 61 5.64 11.70 -6.69
CA PHE A 61 5.91 11.68 -8.12
C PHE A 61 7.41 11.66 -8.34
N MET A 62 7.91 10.52 -8.84
CA MET A 62 9.34 10.25 -8.98
C MET A 62 9.60 9.25 -10.09
N ASN A 63 10.84 9.17 -10.56
CA ASN A 63 11.25 8.06 -11.41
C ASN A 63 11.69 6.86 -10.59
N VAL A 64 11.42 5.66 -11.10
CA VAL A 64 12.00 4.42 -10.62
C VAL A 64 13.01 3.95 -11.65
N PHE A 65 14.24 3.75 -11.21
CA PHE A 65 15.30 3.14 -12.00
C PHE A 65 15.43 1.68 -11.58
N CYS A 66 15.40 0.74 -12.53
CA CYS A 66 15.69 -0.67 -12.24
C CYS A 66 16.76 -1.22 -13.20
N ASN A 67 17.64 -2.06 -12.67
CA ASN A 67 18.70 -2.73 -13.43
C ASN A 67 19.03 -4.11 -12.84
N ASN A 68 20.10 -4.74 -13.34
CA ASN A 68 20.62 -6.00 -12.82
C ASN A 68 19.58 -7.12 -12.77
N ALA A 69 18.68 -7.19 -13.76
CA ALA A 69 17.81 -8.34 -13.92
C ALA A 69 18.66 -9.59 -14.16
N LEU A 70 18.71 -10.47 -13.17
CA LEU A 70 19.47 -11.71 -13.23
C LEU A 70 18.56 -12.90 -13.52
N PRO A 71 19.10 -13.93 -14.20
CA PRO A 71 18.38 -15.17 -14.38
C PRO A 71 18.16 -15.85 -13.03
N GLY A 72 17.06 -16.57 -12.93
CA GLY A 72 16.73 -17.37 -11.76
C GLY A 72 17.78 -18.44 -11.47
N PRO A 73 17.98 -18.80 -10.20
CA PRO A 73 18.93 -19.83 -9.79
C PRO A 73 18.38 -21.23 -10.10
N SER A 74 18.41 -21.63 -11.37
CA SER A 74 18.16 -23.02 -11.75
C SER A 74 19.17 -23.46 -12.82
N PRO A 75 20.24 -24.18 -12.45
CA PRO A 75 21.08 -24.89 -13.42
C PRO A 75 20.24 -25.97 -14.12
N GLY A 76 19.97 -25.80 -15.42
CA GLY A 76 19.32 -26.82 -16.25
C GLY A 76 17.84 -26.62 -16.58
N GLU A 77 17.21 -25.52 -16.15
CA GLU A 77 15.88 -25.13 -16.63
C GLU A 77 16.01 -24.22 -17.87
N GLU A 78 15.23 -24.52 -18.90
CA GLU A 78 15.07 -23.67 -20.08
C GLU A 78 14.39 -22.37 -19.64
N TYR A 79 15.08 -21.24 -19.77
CA TYR A 79 14.53 -19.95 -19.35
C TYR A 79 13.35 -19.57 -20.27
N PRO A 80 12.13 -19.38 -19.76
CA PRO A 80 10.95 -19.24 -20.62
C PRO A 80 10.91 -17.90 -21.39
N SER A 81 11.77 -16.92 -21.07
CA SER A 81 11.79 -15.60 -21.70
C SER A 81 13.17 -14.92 -21.59
N ALA A 82 13.46 -13.96 -22.48
CA ALA A 82 14.69 -13.16 -22.48
C ALA A 82 14.58 -11.81 -21.76
N TRP A 83 13.34 -11.42 -21.41
CA TRP A 83 12.99 -10.22 -20.66
C TRP A 83 11.81 -10.48 -19.70
N ALA A 84 11.69 -9.65 -18.66
CA ALA A 84 10.62 -9.71 -17.68
C ALA A 84 9.98 -8.35 -17.49
N ASN A 85 8.69 -8.36 -17.16
CA ASN A 85 8.01 -7.18 -16.68
C ASN A 85 8.47 -6.85 -15.25
N ILE A 86 8.58 -5.57 -14.96
CA ILE A 86 8.81 -5.11 -13.59
C ILE A 86 7.51 -5.30 -12.81
N MET A 87 7.61 -5.96 -11.67
CA MET A 87 6.46 -6.24 -10.80
C MET A 87 6.55 -5.40 -9.54
N MET A 88 5.39 -5.01 -9.03
CA MET A 88 5.27 -4.45 -7.70
C MET A 88 4.43 -5.39 -6.85
N LEU A 89 4.89 -5.61 -5.63
CA LEU A 89 4.25 -6.48 -4.67
C LEU A 89 3.83 -5.67 -3.45
N LEU A 90 2.60 -5.88 -3.02
CA LEU A 90 2.18 -5.45 -1.69
C LEU A 90 2.80 -6.38 -0.65
N ALA A 91 3.08 -5.87 0.54
CA ALA A 91 3.70 -6.69 1.58
C ALA A 91 2.81 -7.87 1.98
N SER A 92 3.48 -9.00 2.23
CA SER A 92 2.86 -10.18 2.82
C SER A 92 2.48 -9.94 4.29
N GLY A 93 1.58 -10.77 4.82
CA GLY A 93 1.17 -10.70 6.23
C GLY A 93 0.15 -9.61 6.56
N GLN A 94 -0.44 -8.96 5.54
CA GLN A 94 -1.50 -7.97 5.75
C GLN A 94 -2.79 -8.57 6.35
N ASP A 95 -3.00 -9.88 6.18
CA ASP A 95 -4.17 -10.61 6.69
C ASP A 95 -4.43 -10.40 8.18
N PHE A 96 -3.37 -10.38 8.99
CA PHE A 96 -3.51 -10.14 10.43
C PHE A 96 -4.11 -8.76 10.71
N TYR A 97 -3.62 -7.71 10.04
CA TYR A 97 -4.13 -6.36 10.23
C TYR A 97 -5.53 -6.18 9.67
N ASN A 98 -5.80 -6.74 8.48
CA ASN A 98 -7.12 -6.70 7.83
C ASN A 98 -8.20 -7.39 8.66
N GLN A 99 -7.90 -8.56 9.22
CA GLN A 99 -8.83 -9.29 10.07
C GLN A 99 -9.10 -8.56 11.39
N ASN A 100 -8.20 -7.68 11.82
CA ASN A 100 -8.30 -7.02 13.11
C ASN A 100 -8.86 -5.60 13.01
N SER A 101 -8.32 -4.71 12.18
CA SER A 101 -8.66 -3.27 12.23
C SER A 101 -8.38 -2.45 10.96
N TYR A 102 -7.25 -2.68 10.28
CA TYR A 102 -6.76 -1.75 9.25
C TYR A 102 -6.28 -2.48 8.00
N THR A 103 -6.47 -1.83 6.86
CA THR A 103 -5.95 -2.25 5.57
C THR A 103 -4.97 -1.20 5.08
N PHE A 104 -3.75 -1.63 4.77
CA PHE A 104 -2.70 -0.78 4.23
C PHE A 104 -2.67 -0.93 2.72
N GLY A 105 -2.47 0.17 2.00
CA GLY A 105 -2.41 0.08 0.54
C GLY A 105 -1.75 1.28 -0.07
N VAL A 106 -1.73 1.24 -1.40
CA VAL A 106 -1.15 2.28 -2.23
C VAL A 106 -2.10 2.61 -3.37
N THR A 107 -2.23 3.89 -3.69
CA THR A 107 -2.78 4.33 -4.95
C THR A 107 -1.62 4.46 -5.93
N TYR A 108 -1.54 3.56 -6.90
CA TYR A 108 -0.53 3.57 -7.96
C TYR A 108 -1.16 4.04 -9.27
N ASN A 109 -0.65 5.14 -9.84
CA ASN A 109 -1.16 5.74 -11.08
C ASN A 109 -2.69 5.98 -11.08
N GLY A 110 -3.24 6.36 -9.93
CA GLY A 110 -4.67 6.65 -9.75
C GLY A 110 -5.54 5.43 -9.43
N VAL A 111 -4.97 4.23 -9.32
CA VAL A 111 -5.70 3.00 -8.98
C VAL A 111 -5.28 2.53 -7.59
N ASP A 112 -6.27 2.23 -6.75
CA ASP A 112 -6.05 1.69 -5.41
C ASP A 112 -5.67 0.21 -5.46
N TYR A 113 -4.59 -0.14 -4.76
CA TYR A 113 -4.15 -1.51 -4.52
C TYR A 113 -3.94 -1.76 -3.03
N ASP A 114 -4.61 -2.78 -2.52
CA ASP A 114 -4.41 -3.30 -1.16
C ASP A 114 -4.49 -4.83 -1.18
N SER A 115 -4.45 -5.47 -0.01
CA SER A 115 -4.56 -6.94 0.13
C SER A 115 -5.76 -7.59 -0.57
N THR A 116 -6.80 -6.83 -0.95
CA THR A 116 -7.93 -7.36 -1.71
C THR A 116 -7.71 -7.36 -3.22
N SER A 117 -6.65 -6.70 -3.69
CA SER A 117 -6.32 -6.55 -5.10
C SER A 117 -5.57 -7.78 -5.64
N PRO A 118 -5.72 -8.09 -6.94
CA PRO A 118 -4.90 -9.10 -7.59
C PRO A 118 -3.43 -8.69 -7.57
N LEU A 119 -2.56 -9.63 -7.21
CA LEU A 119 -1.09 -9.47 -7.19
C LEU A 119 -0.44 -10.47 -8.15
N PRO A 120 0.75 -10.14 -8.72
CA PRO A 120 1.47 -8.86 -8.60
C PRO A 120 0.88 -7.73 -9.46
N ILE A 121 1.24 -6.47 -9.15
CA ILE A 121 0.91 -5.31 -9.98
C ILE A 121 2.00 -5.15 -11.04
N ALA A 122 1.66 -5.27 -12.32
CA ALA A 122 2.63 -5.07 -13.40
C ALA A 122 2.91 -3.59 -13.63
N ALA A 123 4.17 -3.19 -13.66
CA ALA A 123 4.58 -1.92 -14.22
C ALA A 123 4.48 -1.98 -15.76
N PRO A 124 4.24 -0.85 -16.45
CA PRO A 124 4.09 -0.83 -17.91
C PRO A 124 5.43 -0.93 -18.66
N VAL A 125 6.44 -1.54 -18.05
CA VAL A 125 7.80 -1.63 -18.58
C VAL A 125 8.39 -3.00 -18.31
N CYS A 126 9.32 -3.40 -19.18
CA CYS A 126 10.11 -4.61 -19.05
C CYS A 126 11.62 -4.31 -19.03
N ILE A 127 12.40 -5.34 -18.70
CA ILE A 127 13.85 -5.32 -18.67
C ILE A 127 14.39 -6.65 -19.21
N ASP A 128 15.44 -6.61 -20.03
CA ASP A 128 16.11 -7.80 -20.55
C ASP A 128 17.00 -8.44 -19.47
N ILE A 129 17.06 -9.77 -19.41
CA ILE A 129 17.96 -10.45 -18.47
C ILE A 129 19.39 -10.30 -18.93
N LYS A 130 20.26 -9.99 -17.98
CA LYS A 130 21.69 -10.15 -18.16
C LYS A 130 22.03 -11.61 -18.49
N GLY A 131 22.57 -11.86 -19.69
CA GLY A 131 23.03 -13.17 -20.12
C GLY A 131 22.02 -14.01 -20.92
N ALA A 132 20.86 -13.45 -21.32
CA ALA A 132 19.80 -14.13 -22.07
C ALA A 132 20.20 -14.72 -23.46
N GLY A 133 21.48 -14.68 -23.86
CA GLY A 133 22.00 -15.29 -25.10
C GLY A 133 23.26 -16.13 -24.94
N THR A 134 23.83 -16.23 -23.73
CA THR A 134 25.05 -17.00 -23.43
C THR A 134 24.78 -18.42 -22.94
N PHE A 135 23.52 -18.77 -22.68
CA PHE A 135 23.10 -20.11 -22.30
C PHE A 135 22.84 -20.94 -23.57
N GLY A 136 23.65 -21.98 -23.77
CA GLY A 136 23.79 -22.81 -24.97
C GLY A 136 22.62 -22.88 -25.97
N ASN A 137 22.89 -22.45 -27.20
CA ASN A 137 22.38 -22.99 -28.47
C ASN A 137 20.85 -23.17 -28.69
N GLY A 138 19.98 -22.43 -28.01
CA GLY A 138 18.52 -22.47 -28.26
C GLY A 138 17.91 -21.17 -28.82
N TYR A 139 18.33 -20.01 -28.34
CA TYR A 139 17.67 -18.74 -28.65
C TYR A 139 18.15 -18.17 -29.99
N LYS A 140 17.58 -18.63 -31.10
CA LYS A 140 17.69 -17.93 -32.37
C LYS A 140 16.86 -16.64 -32.29
N LYS A 141 17.51 -15.56 -31.85
CA LYS A 141 16.96 -14.19 -31.71
C LYS A 141 15.93 -14.06 -30.58
N PRO A 142 16.37 -13.97 -29.31
CA PRO A 142 15.45 -13.58 -28.25
C PRO A 142 14.86 -12.22 -28.60
N ALA A 143 13.53 -12.11 -28.68
CA ALA A 143 12.88 -10.82 -28.79
C ALA A 143 13.28 -10.01 -27.56
N VAL A 144 14.00 -8.91 -27.73
CA VAL A 144 14.35 -8.01 -26.62
C VAL A 144 13.11 -7.27 -26.17
N CYS A 145 13.05 -6.92 -24.88
CA CYS A 145 11.94 -6.19 -24.26
C CYS A 145 11.46 -4.98 -25.10
N SER A 146 12.42 -4.21 -25.61
CA SER A 146 12.17 -2.97 -26.37
C SER A 146 11.77 -3.19 -27.83
N GLY A 147 11.83 -4.43 -28.34
CA GLY A 147 11.72 -4.75 -29.76
C GLY A 147 12.87 -4.21 -30.63
N GLY A 148 13.90 -3.62 -30.01
CA GLY A 148 15.07 -3.06 -30.68
C GLY A 148 16.15 -4.08 -31.05
N PRO A 149 17.29 -3.62 -31.59
CA PRO A 149 18.43 -4.50 -31.89
C PRO A 149 19.27 -4.85 -30.65
N GLU A 150 19.20 -4.03 -29.60
CA GLU A 150 20.05 -4.12 -28.39
C GLU A 150 19.22 -4.43 -27.14
N PRO A 151 19.77 -5.21 -26.18
CA PRO A 151 19.11 -5.52 -24.92
C PRO A 151 19.01 -4.28 -24.02
N GLN A 152 17.83 -4.07 -23.44
CA GLN A 152 17.54 -3.08 -22.42
C GLN A 152 17.87 -3.63 -21.03
N LEU A 153 19.12 -3.45 -20.60
CA LEU A 153 19.64 -3.95 -19.31
C LEU A 153 19.33 -3.04 -18.10
N SER A 154 18.71 -1.89 -18.35
CA SER A 154 18.20 -0.98 -17.33
C SER A 154 17.01 -0.22 -17.89
N VAL A 155 16.13 0.24 -17.00
CA VAL A 155 14.97 1.04 -17.37
C VAL A 155 14.71 2.10 -16.32
N THR A 156 14.22 3.26 -16.77
CA THR A 156 13.74 4.33 -15.91
C THR A 156 12.34 4.70 -16.34
N PHE A 157 11.42 4.79 -15.39
CA PHE A 157 10.03 5.13 -15.67
C PHE A 157 9.40 5.93 -14.54
N PRO A 158 8.50 6.87 -14.85
CA PRO A 158 7.83 7.69 -13.84
C PRO A 158 6.74 6.88 -13.13
N VAL A 159 6.59 7.13 -11.83
CA VAL A 159 5.51 6.57 -11.00
C VAL A 159 4.82 7.66 -10.20
N ARG A 160 3.51 7.47 -9.99
CA ARG A 160 2.73 8.23 -9.00
C ARG A 160 2.23 7.27 -7.94
N VAL A 161 2.68 7.48 -6.71
CA VAL A 161 2.34 6.62 -5.56
C VAL A 161 1.78 7.47 -4.44
N GLN A 162 0.63 7.09 -3.89
CA GLN A 162 0.11 7.64 -2.65
C GLN A 162 -0.10 6.49 -1.67
N LEU A 163 0.39 6.61 -0.45
CA LEU A 163 0.19 5.59 0.58
C LEU A 163 -1.11 5.88 1.32
N TYR A 164 -1.86 4.84 1.70
CA TYR A 164 -3.10 5.02 2.44
C TYR A 164 -3.30 3.96 3.52
N ILE A 165 -4.15 4.32 4.48
CA ILE A 165 -4.69 3.42 5.49
C ILE A 165 -6.21 3.47 5.42
N LYS A 166 -6.85 2.30 5.30
CA LYS A 166 -8.30 2.12 5.33
C LYS A 166 -8.75 1.43 6.61
N LEU A 167 -9.97 1.70 7.01
CA LEU A 167 -10.69 0.91 8.00
C LEU A 167 -11.07 -0.46 7.42
N ALA A 168 -10.53 -1.55 7.99
CA ALA A 168 -10.92 -2.90 7.58
C ALA A 168 -12.26 -3.35 8.21
N LYS A 169 -12.70 -2.63 9.25
CA LYS A 169 -13.97 -2.77 9.96
C LYS A 169 -14.50 -1.37 10.27
N ASN A 170 -15.79 -1.25 10.58
CA ASN A 170 -16.32 -0.01 11.15
C ASN A 170 -15.51 0.39 12.38
N ALA A 171 -15.32 1.68 12.61
CA ALA A 171 -14.46 2.24 13.66
C ALA A 171 -14.85 1.72 15.05
N ASN A 172 -16.14 1.55 15.32
CA ASN A 172 -16.61 0.97 16.59
C ASN A 172 -16.29 -0.53 16.78
N LYS A 173 -15.78 -1.22 15.76
CA LYS A 173 -15.44 -2.66 15.76
C LYS A 173 -13.94 -2.95 15.59
N VAL A 174 -13.11 -1.92 15.48
CA VAL A 174 -11.66 -2.09 15.45
C VAL A 174 -11.15 -2.62 16.80
N ASN A 175 -10.08 -3.40 16.77
CA ASN A 175 -9.43 -3.93 17.96
C ASN A 175 -8.55 -2.84 18.57
N LYS A 176 -9.06 -2.15 19.60
CA LYS A 176 -8.34 -1.08 20.32
C LYS A 176 -7.05 -1.55 21.01
N LYS A 177 -6.86 -2.86 21.19
CA LYS A 177 -5.64 -3.46 21.77
C LYS A 177 -4.64 -3.93 20.70
N LEU A 178 -4.95 -3.71 19.42
CA LEU A 178 -4.05 -4.08 18.33
C LEU A 178 -2.78 -3.22 18.41
N VAL A 179 -1.64 -3.87 18.61
CA VAL A 179 -0.34 -3.22 18.50
C VAL A 179 0.07 -3.22 17.04
N LEU A 180 0.19 -2.02 16.46
CA LEU A 180 0.75 -1.85 15.12
C LEU A 180 2.28 -1.76 15.19
N PRO A 181 3.00 -2.29 14.18
CA PRO A 181 4.43 -2.07 14.09
C PRO A 181 4.71 -0.57 13.87
N ASP A 182 5.89 -0.09 14.24
CA ASP A 182 6.26 1.31 13.98
C ASP A 182 6.29 1.62 12.48
N GLU A 183 6.68 0.63 11.67
CA GLU A 183 6.81 0.72 10.23
C GLU A 183 6.18 -0.48 9.52
N TYR A 184 5.57 -0.24 8.37
CA TYR A 184 4.98 -1.25 7.49
C TYR A 184 5.37 -1.00 6.03
N ILE A 185 5.83 -2.02 5.31
CA ILE A 185 6.12 -1.91 3.87
C ILE A 185 4.78 -1.99 3.13
N ALA A 186 4.40 -0.95 2.41
CA ALA A 186 3.13 -0.92 1.66
C ALA A 186 3.29 -1.46 0.24
N LEU A 187 4.42 -1.16 -0.41
CA LEU A 187 4.70 -1.54 -1.79
C LEU A 187 6.20 -1.77 -1.95
N GLU A 188 6.57 -2.81 -2.69
CA GLU A 188 7.95 -3.12 -3.06
C GLU A 188 8.04 -3.28 -4.58
N PHE A 189 8.97 -2.55 -5.20
CA PHE A 189 9.38 -2.78 -6.59
C PHE A 189 10.42 -3.87 -6.60
N LYS A 190 10.05 -5.05 -7.11
CA LYS A 190 10.94 -6.20 -7.16
C LYS A 190 10.67 -7.06 -8.36
N GLY A 191 11.67 -7.83 -8.74
CA GLY A 191 11.49 -8.89 -9.71
C GLY A 191 10.68 -10.08 -9.16
N MET A 192 10.16 -10.92 -10.05
CA MET A 192 9.32 -12.06 -9.70
C MET A 192 10.20 -13.14 -9.04
N SER A 193 9.94 -13.55 -7.80
CA SER A 193 10.88 -14.37 -7.03
C SER A 193 10.93 -15.83 -7.46
N GLY A 194 12.12 -16.41 -7.46
CA GLY A 194 12.35 -17.82 -7.12
C GLY A 194 13.69 -17.98 -6.41
N ALA A 195 13.79 -19.06 -5.66
CA ALA A 195 14.67 -19.24 -4.51
C ALA A 195 16.17 -19.12 -4.83
N GLY A 196 16.74 -17.94 -4.63
CA GLY A 196 18.17 -17.73 -4.44
C GLY A 196 18.42 -16.26 -4.15
N ALA A 197 19.18 -16.01 -3.10
CA ALA A 197 19.42 -14.69 -2.56
C ALA A 197 20.20 -13.81 -3.55
N ILE A 198 19.51 -12.91 -4.25
CA ILE A 198 20.09 -11.59 -4.46
C ILE A 198 19.91 -10.84 -3.15
N GLU A 199 20.96 -10.18 -2.68
CA GLU A 199 20.97 -9.43 -1.43
C GLU A 199 19.70 -8.57 -1.30
N VAL A 200 19.01 -8.73 -0.19
CA VAL A 200 17.63 -8.29 0.07
C VAL A 200 17.47 -6.76 0.18
N ASP A 201 18.50 -6.00 -0.17
CA ASP A 201 18.69 -4.61 0.26
C ASP A 201 18.64 -3.57 -0.88
N LYS A 202 18.29 -3.98 -2.10
CA LYS A 202 18.32 -3.11 -3.30
C LYS A 202 16.97 -2.90 -3.99
N ASN A 203 15.86 -3.23 -3.35
CA ASN A 203 14.52 -3.01 -3.89
C ASN A 203 13.90 -1.74 -3.32
N LEU A 204 13.40 -0.88 -4.21
CA LEU A 204 12.67 0.32 -3.81
C LEU A 204 11.39 -0.06 -3.08
N THR A 205 11.29 0.35 -1.82
CA THR A 205 10.15 0.11 -0.95
C THR A 205 9.49 1.42 -0.55
N PHE A 206 8.15 1.43 -0.60
CA PHE A 206 7.34 2.46 0.01
C PHE A 206 6.83 1.96 1.35
N ARG A 207 7.08 2.74 2.40
CA ARG A 207 6.82 2.35 3.78
C ARG A 207 5.95 3.39 4.47
N ILE A 208 5.11 2.93 5.39
CA ILE A 208 4.29 3.76 6.25
C ILE A 208 4.89 3.67 7.66
N ARG A 209 5.26 4.81 8.24
CA ARG A 209 5.81 4.89 9.61
C ARG A 209 4.92 5.74 10.51
N GLY A 210 4.93 5.45 11.81
CA GLY A 210 4.15 6.17 12.82
C GLY A 210 2.74 5.59 12.99
N LEU A 211 2.56 4.30 12.74
CA LEU A 211 1.25 3.64 12.88
C LEU A 211 0.73 3.64 14.32
N ASN A 212 1.64 3.77 15.30
CA ASN A 212 1.32 3.99 16.71
C ASN A 212 0.63 5.35 17.01
N ASN A 213 0.65 6.29 16.06
CA ASN A 213 -0.02 7.60 16.18
C ASN A 213 -1.53 7.53 15.87
N ILE A 214 -2.04 6.36 15.50
CA ILE A 214 -3.44 6.14 15.13
C ILE A 214 -4.24 5.77 16.38
N HIS A 215 -5.23 6.58 16.73
CA HIS A 215 -6.12 6.32 17.85
C HIS A 215 -7.59 6.43 17.43
N VAL A 216 -8.42 5.54 17.96
CA VAL A 216 -9.86 5.54 17.70
C VAL A 216 -10.54 6.16 18.89
N LEU A 217 -11.40 7.16 18.65
CA LEU A 217 -12.11 7.83 19.73
C LEU A 217 -13.12 6.86 20.36
N ASP A 218 -13.12 6.77 21.70
CA ASP A 218 -14.00 5.87 22.44
C ASP A 218 -15.47 6.28 22.33
N CYS A 219 -15.73 7.59 22.22
CA CYS A 219 -17.03 8.19 22.00
C CYS A 219 -16.85 9.44 21.13
N PHE A 220 -17.66 9.57 20.09
CA PHE A 220 -17.96 10.88 19.53
C PHE A 220 -19.06 11.48 20.41
N VAL A 221 -18.79 12.63 21.02
CA VAL A 221 -19.81 13.37 21.74
C VAL A 221 -20.55 14.19 20.68
N ASN A 222 -21.81 13.88 20.42
CA ASN A 222 -22.64 14.80 19.64
C ASN A 222 -22.92 15.98 20.54
N VAL A 223 -22.24 17.10 20.28
CA VAL A 223 -22.46 18.34 21.02
C VAL A 223 -23.59 19.09 20.33
N ASP A 224 -24.79 19.00 20.90
CA ASP A 224 -25.93 19.81 20.49
C ASP A 224 -26.07 21.02 21.43
N LEU A 225 -26.38 22.18 20.86
CA LEU A 225 -26.69 23.39 21.62
C LEU A 225 -28.21 23.57 21.66
N GLU A 226 -28.74 23.84 22.84
CA GLU A 226 -30.10 24.36 22.98
C GLU A 226 -30.07 25.77 23.56
N PRO A 227 -30.64 26.78 22.87
CA PRO A 227 -31.33 26.67 21.58
C PRO A 227 -30.38 26.41 20.40
N ALA A 228 -30.89 25.73 19.36
CA ALA A 228 -30.11 25.21 18.23
C ALA A 228 -29.44 26.29 17.37
N ASP A 229 -29.94 27.52 17.43
CA ASP A 229 -29.35 28.69 16.77
C ASP A 229 -28.21 29.31 17.58
N GLY A 230 -27.95 28.83 18.80
CA GLY A 230 -26.93 29.35 19.71
C GLY A 230 -27.27 30.73 20.30
N VAL A 231 -28.52 31.21 20.17
CA VAL A 231 -28.91 32.53 20.64
C VAL A 231 -29.72 32.42 21.93
N VAL A 232 -29.14 32.87 23.04
CA VAL A 232 -29.85 32.98 24.32
C VAL A 232 -30.58 34.32 24.39
N ASP A 233 -31.90 34.29 24.16
CA ASP A 233 -32.75 35.48 24.22
C ASP A 233 -33.25 35.73 25.64
N PHE A 234 -32.81 36.85 26.23
CA PHE A 234 -33.23 37.32 27.56
C PHE A 234 -34.55 38.11 27.53
N GLY A 235 -35.16 38.27 26.36
CA GLY A 235 -36.37 39.05 26.16
C GLY A 235 -36.20 40.53 26.50
N LYS A 236 -37.30 41.19 26.91
CA LYS A 236 -37.30 42.61 27.29
C LYS A 236 -37.05 42.77 28.78
N ILE A 237 -35.91 43.36 29.13
CA ILE A 237 -35.53 43.64 30.52
C ILE A 237 -35.88 45.09 30.91
N ASN A 238 -36.53 45.27 32.06
CA ASN A 238 -36.86 46.56 32.65
C ASN A 238 -35.84 46.94 33.73
N SER A 239 -35.38 48.20 33.74
CA SER A 239 -34.40 48.74 34.71
C SER A 239 -34.78 48.60 36.19
N ARG A 240 -36.08 48.52 36.51
CA ARG A 240 -36.61 48.25 37.86
C ARG A 240 -36.42 46.79 38.26
N THR A 241 -36.50 45.85 37.32
CA THR A 241 -36.32 44.42 37.56
C THR A 241 -34.87 44.09 37.92
N ILE A 242 -33.92 44.66 37.18
CA ILE A 242 -32.47 44.43 37.40
C ILE A 242 -31.96 45.04 38.72
N LYS A 243 -32.66 46.04 39.28
CA LYS A 243 -32.29 46.64 40.57
C LYS A 243 -32.56 45.73 41.77
N ASN A 244 -33.52 44.81 41.63
CA ASN A 244 -33.99 43.98 42.74
C ASN A 244 -33.67 42.50 42.57
N THR A 245 -33.43 42.04 41.33
CA THR A 245 -33.21 40.62 41.03
C THR A 245 -32.29 40.45 39.83
N SER A 246 -31.38 39.47 39.89
CA SER A 246 -30.62 39.02 38.72
C SER A 246 -31.52 38.31 37.72
N VAL A 247 -31.44 38.68 36.44
CA VAL A 247 -32.13 37.98 35.35
C VAL A 247 -31.18 36.92 34.79
N SER A 248 -31.67 35.71 34.61
CA SER A 248 -30.91 34.58 34.07
C SER A 248 -31.74 33.83 33.06
N GLU A 249 -31.12 33.40 31.97
CA GLU A 249 -31.68 32.46 31.00
C GLU A 249 -30.77 31.25 30.86
N THR A 250 -31.39 30.11 30.56
CA THR A 250 -30.69 28.83 30.44
C THR A 250 -30.39 28.52 28.98
N PHE A 251 -29.19 27.98 28.75
CA PHE A 251 -28.87 27.23 27.55
C PHE A 251 -28.29 25.89 27.98
N SER A 252 -28.42 24.90 27.12
CA SER A 252 -27.90 23.57 27.36
C SER A 252 -26.84 23.22 26.33
N VAL A 253 -25.78 22.58 26.81
CA VAL A 253 -24.85 21.84 25.98
C VAL A 253 -25.18 20.37 26.21
N VAL A 254 -25.81 19.75 25.23
CA VAL A 254 -26.20 18.34 25.28
C VAL A 254 -25.08 17.52 24.66
N MET A 255 -24.68 16.46 25.35
CA MET A 255 -23.53 15.59 25.03
C MET A 255 -23.96 14.13 25.04
#